data_AF-A0AAV0QU51-F1
#
_entry.id   AF-A0AAV0QU51-F1
#
_cell.length_a   1.000
_cell.length_b   1.000
_cell.length_c   1.000
_cell.angle_alpha   90.00
_cell.angle_beta   90.00
_cell.angle_gamma   90.00
#
_symmetry.space_group_name_H-M   'P 1'
#
loop_
_entity.id
_entity.type
_entity.pdbx_description
1 polymer ?
#
loop_
_entity_poly.entity_id
_entity_poly.type
_entity_poly.pdbx_seq_one_letter_code
_entity_poly.pdbx_strand_id
1 'polypeptide(L)'
;MQKHLDALKRSQEIECCVCLDKVLLKPAAAQRKFGVLSDCDHPFCIGCIRNWRSSSPTSGVEPSSMSRTCPVCRKLSYFVVPSVIWYFSQEEKMEIIENYKTKLRQAFSVCYSCLIIL
;
A
#
# COMPACT_ATOMS: atom_id res chain seq x y z
N MET A 1 -1.51 0.93 -24.16
CA MET A 1 -0.07 0.88 -23.81
C MET A 1 0.47 2.26 -23.38
N GLN A 2 0.23 3.33 -24.15
CA GLN A 2 0.74 4.68 -23.84
C GLN A 2 0.38 5.19 -22.43
N LYS A 3 -0.91 5.13 -22.06
CA LYS A 3 -1.39 5.57 -20.73
C LYS A 3 -0.64 4.93 -19.54
N HIS A 4 -0.31 3.64 -19.65
CA HIS A 4 0.39 2.92 -18.58
C HIS A 4 1.85 3.37 -18.43
N LEU A 5 2.54 3.60 -19.56
CA LEU A 5 3.91 4.10 -19.55
C LEU A 5 3.98 5.52 -18.97
N ASP A 6 3.01 6.37 -19.30
CA ASP A 6 2.95 7.74 -18.79
C ASP A 6 2.64 7.75 -17.29
N ALA A 7 1.75 6.88 -16.81
CA ALA A 7 1.50 6.69 -15.39
C ALA A 7 2.74 6.20 -14.63
N LEU A 8 3.49 5.25 -15.20
CA LEU A 8 4.77 4.79 -14.63
C LEU A 8 5.80 5.92 -14.55
N LYS A 9 5.95 6.73 -15.62
CA LYS A 9 6.88 7.87 -15.64
C LYS A 9 6.54 8.86 -14.54
N ARG A 10 5.27 9.25 -14.42
CA ARG A 10 4.81 10.16 -13.37
C ARG A 10 5.00 9.59 -11.96
N SER A 11 4.87 8.27 -11.82
CA SER A 11 5.04 7.58 -10.54
C SER A 11 6.49 7.59 -10.05
N GLN A 12 7.49 7.81 -10.92
CA GLN A 12 8.91 7.82 -10.53
C GLN A 12 9.25 8.92 -9.50
N GLU A 13 8.49 10.00 -9.52
CA GLU A 13 8.72 11.17 -8.68
C GLU A 13 8.00 11.09 -7.33
N ILE A 14 7.21 10.03 -7.08
CA ILE A 14 6.42 9.91 -5.85
C ILE A 14 7.28 9.40 -4.69
N GLU A 15 7.31 10.20 -3.63
CA GLU A 15 8.05 9.94 -2.40
C GLU A 15 7.18 9.31 -1.32
N CYS A 16 7.78 8.47 -0.48
CA CYS A 16 7.12 7.90 0.68
C CYS A 16 7.00 8.96 1.80
N CYS A 17 5.80 9.17 2.37
CA CYS A 17 5.61 10.10 3.48
C CYS A 17 6.32 9.73 4.80
N VAL A 18 6.93 8.53 4.88
CA VAL A 18 7.63 8.07 6.09
C VAL A 18 9.14 8.16 5.94
N CYS A 19 9.71 7.58 4.88
CA CYS A 19 11.17 7.57 4.66
C CYS A 19 11.64 8.67 3.70
N LEU A 20 10.73 9.41 3.07
CA LEU A 20 10.99 10.47 2.09
C LEU A 20 11.72 10.03 0.80
N ASP A 21 12.16 8.78 0.69
CA ASP A 21 12.66 8.23 -0.57
C ASP A 21 11.59 8.15 -1.66
N LYS A 22 12.01 8.41 -2.90
CA LYS A 22 11.27 8.02 -4.13
C LYS A 22 11.06 6.51 -4.16
N VAL A 23 9.80 6.08 -4.17
CA VAL A 23 9.42 4.68 -3.98
C VAL A 23 9.98 3.77 -5.08
N LEU A 24 9.91 4.22 -6.34
CA LEU A 24 10.37 3.44 -7.49
C LEU A 24 11.88 3.45 -7.69
N LEU A 25 12.62 4.32 -6.99
CA LEU A 25 14.08 4.38 -7.03
C LEU A 25 14.75 3.56 -5.92
N LYS A 26 13.98 2.84 -5.10
CA LYS A 26 14.55 2.01 -4.03
C LYS A 26 15.53 0.96 -4.57
N PRO A 27 16.62 0.64 -3.84
CA PRO A 27 17.64 -0.28 -4.34
C PRO A 27 17.08 -1.66 -4.70
N ALA A 28 16.28 -2.26 -3.81
CA ALA A 28 15.71 -3.58 -3.99
C ALA A 28 14.42 -3.54 -4.82
N ALA A 29 14.36 -4.31 -5.91
CA ALA A 29 13.18 -4.40 -6.78
C ALA A 29 11.90 -4.82 -6.02
N ALA A 30 12.04 -5.68 -5.00
CA ALA A 30 10.91 -6.10 -4.15
C ALA A 30 10.27 -4.94 -3.36
N GLN A 31 11.03 -3.85 -3.10
CA GLN A 31 10.57 -2.67 -2.37
C GLN A 31 10.06 -1.55 -3.28
N ARG A 32 10.22 -1.66 -4.61
CA ARG A 32 9.74 -0.67 -5.61
C ARG A 32 8.25 -0.80 -5.85
N LYS A 33 7.48 -0.75 -4.77
CA LYS A 33 6.01 -0.81 -4.77
C LYS A 33 5.47 0.22 -3.80
N PHE A 34 4.41 0.88 -4.22
CA PHE A 34 3.59 1.71 -3.37
C PHE A 34 2.73 0.83 -2.47
N GLY A 35 2.54 1.25 -1.23
CA GLY A 35 1.51 0.74 -0.34
C GLY A 35 0.31 1.69 -0.35
N VAL A 36 -0.73 1.33 -1.09
CA VAL A 36 -1.94 2.15 -1.22
C VAL A 36 -2.93 1.81 -0.11
N LEU A 37 -3.43 2.84 0.58
CA LEU A 37 -4.52 2.73 1.56
C LEU A 37 -5.86 3.12 0.93
N SER A 38 -6.95 2.50 1.39
CA SER A 38 -8.31 2.76 0.89
C SER A 38 -8.80 4.17 1.19
N ASP A 39 -8.55 4.66 2.41
CA ASP A 39 -9.28 5.80 2.97
C ASP A 39 -8.50 7.13 2.93
N CYS A 40 -7.28 7.14 2.38
CA CYS A 40 -6.48 8.35 2.21
C CYS A 40 -5.51 8.25 1.03
N ASP A 41 -4.92 9.39 0.65
CA ASP A 41 -4.05 9.51 -0.52
C ASP A 41 -2.58 9.74 -0.15
N HIS A 42 -2.16 9.33 1.04
CA HIS A 42 -0.77 9.43 1.46
C HIS A 42 0.08 8.34 0.80
N PRO A 43 1.14 8.70 0.05
CA PRO A 43 2.03 7.72 -0.56
C PRO A 43 2.96 7.07 0.47
N PHE A 44 3.05 5.75 0.41
CA PHE A 44 4.01 4.97 1.19
C PHE A 44 4.76 4.02 0.28
N CYS A 45 6.05 3.79 0.56
CA CYS A 45 6.68 2.59 0.04
C CYS A 45 6.13 1.36 0.78
N ILE A 46 6.14 0.21 0.11
CA ILE A 46 5.65 -1.02 0.69
C ILE A 46 6.39 -1.37 2.00
N GLY A 47 7.72 -1.17 2.07
CA GLY A 47 8.50 -1.47 3.28
C GLY A 47 8.04 -0.69 4.52
N CYS A 48 7.82 0.62 4.40
CA CYS A 48 7.42 1.45 5.52
C CYS A 48 6.03 1.11 6.05
N ILE A 49 5.04 0.94 5.18
CA ILE A 49 3.67 0.65 5.62
C ILE A 49 3.55 -0.76 6.21
N ARG A 50 4.37 -1.70 5.75
CA ARG A 50 4.48 -3.04 6.35
C ARG A 50 5.04 -2.99 7.75
N ASN A 51 6.17 -2.30 7.93
CA ASN A 51 6.78 -2.13 9.25
C ASN A 51 5.80 -1.48 10.24
N TRP A 52 5.04 -0.47 9.79
CA TRP A 52 4.00 0.18 10.59
C TRP A 52 2.88 -0.79 11.03
N ARG A 53 2.49 -1.71 10.15
CA ARG A 53 1.48 -2.73 10.48
C ARG A 53 2.02 -3.83 11.38
N SER A 54 3.31 -4.16 11.24
CA SER A 54 4.00 -5.18 12.04
C SER A 54 4.37 -4.70 13.45
N SER A 55 4.44 -3.39 13.70
CA SER A 55 4.86 -2.83 14.99
C SER A 55 3.81 -2.90 16.11
N SER A 56 2.92 -3.90 16.10
CA SER A 56 2.01 -4.14 17.24
C SER A 56 2.78 -4.73 18.42
N PRO A 57 2.64 -4.19 19.65
CA PRO A 57 3.32 -4.74 20.81
C PRO A 57 2.92 -6.18 21.08
N THR A 58 3.91 -7.03 21.31
CA THR A 58 3.86 -8.49 21.51
C THR A 58 3.22 -8.91 22.84
N SER A 59 2.30 -8.11 23.37
CA SER A 59 1.82 -8.22 24.75
C SER A 59 0.31 -8.43 24.80
N GLY A 60 -0.18 -9.58 24.32
CA GLY A 60 -1.50 -10.17 24.67
C GLY A 60 -2.76 -9.31 24.57
N VAL A 61 -2.68 -8.10 24.02
CA VAL A 61 -3.76 -7.13 23.88
C VAL A 61 -4.05 -7.02 22.39
N GLU A 62 -5.34 -7.07 22.05
CA GLU A 62 -5.93 -6.84 20.73
C GLU A 62 -5.05 -5.92 19.85
N PRO A 63 -4.81 -6.25 18.56
CA PRO A 63 -3.93 -5.49 17.70
C PRO A 63 -4.30 -4.01 17.79
N SER A 64 -3.41 -3.21 18.38
CA SER A 64 -3.67 -1.80 18.66
C SER A 64 -4.20 -1.16 17.39
N SER A 65 -5.42 -0.62 17.42
CA SER A 65 -6.11 -0.01 16.27
C SER A 65 -5.21 0.97 15.49
N MET A 66 -4.23 1.54 16.17
CA MET A 66 -3.12 2.34 15.65
C MET A 66 -2.36 1.71 14.46
N SER A 67 -2.05 0.41 14.48
CA SER A 67 -1.30 -0.25 13.39
C SER A 67 -2.14 -0.39 12.11
N ARG A 68 -3.47 -0.29 12.22
CA ARG A 68 -4.42 -0.27 11.09
C ARG A 68 -4.77 1.14 10.64
N THR A 69 -4.03 2.15 11.08
CA THR A 69 -4.24 3.54 10.66
C THR A 69 -3.16 4.02 9.69
N CYS A 70 -3.49 5.03 8.89
CA CYS A 70 -2.50 5.78 8.11
C CYS A 70 -1.47 6.44 9.06
N PRO A 71 -0.15 6.27 8.83
CA PRO A 71 0.89 6.94 9.62
C PRO A 71 0.78 8.47 9.67
N VAL A 72 0.17 9.08 8.65
CA VAL A 72 0.07 10.54 8.51
C VAL A 72 -1.24 11.07 9.09
N CYS A 73 -2.38 10.65 8.53
CA CYS A 73 -3.69 11.22 8.89
C CYS A 73 -4.52 10.36 9.84
N ARG A 74 -4.00 9.22 10.30
CA ARG A 74 -4.65 8.30 11.24
C ARG A 74 -6.01 7.73 10.79
N LYS A 75 -6.44 7.99 9.55
CA LYS A 75 -7.62 7.30 8.98
C LYS A 75 -7.40 5.80 9.03
N LEU A 76 -8.40 5.10 9.51
CA LEU A 76 -8.42 3.65 9.59
C LEU A 76 -8.44 3.06 8.18
N SER A 77 -7.56 2.10 7.92
CA SER A 77 -7.54 1.36 6.66
C SER A 77 -7.09 -0.07 6.96
N TYR A 78 -7.95 -1.03 6.69
CA TYR A 78 -7.69 -2.43 7.09
C TYR A 78 -6.71 -3.14 6.16
N PHE A 79 -6.56 -2.67 4.92
CA PHE A 79 -5.81 -3.35 3.88
C PHE A 79 -4.76 -2.42 3.26
N VAL A 80 -3.65 -3.01 2.79
CA VAL A 80 -2.67 -2.35 1.94
C VAL A 80 -2.75 -2.98 0.56
N VAL A 81 -2.88 -2.15 -0.46
CA VAL A 81 -2.83 -2.60 -1.85
C VAL A 81 -1.45 -2.29 -2.41
N PRO A 82 -0.60 -3.31 -2.68
CA PRO A 82 0.68 -3.09 -3.33
C PRO A 82 0.47 -2.72 -4.81
N SER A 83 1.11 -1.64 -5.27
CA SER A 83 1.06 -1.22 -6.67
C SER A 83 2.43 -0.76 -7.18
N VAL A 84 2.71 -0.95 -8.47
CA VAL A 84 3.92 -0.41 -9.14
C VAL A 84 3.66 0.95 -9.81
N ILE A 85 2.42 1.40 -9.80
CA ILE A 85 1.97 2.69 -10.32
C ILE A 85 1.25 3.44 -9.20
N TRP A 86 1.52 4.73 -9.08
CA TRP A 86 0.74 5.64 -8.26
C TRP A 86 -0.44 6.18 -9.07
N TYR A 87 -1.61 6.24 -8.44
CA TYR A 87 -2.80 6.83 -9.06
C TYR A 87 -2.75 8.36 -8.95
N PHE A 88 -3.40 9.03 -9.88
CA PHE A 88 -3.53 10.48 -9.90
C PHE A 88 -5.00 10.93 -9.99
N SER A 89 -5.93 9.98 -10.07
CA SER A 89 -7.36 10.20 -9.90
C SER A 89 -7.97 9.17 -8.96
N GLN A 90 -9.17 9.47 -8.45
CA GLN A 90 -9.88 8.57 -7.55
C GLN A 90 -10.36 7.30 -8.29
N GLU A 91 -10.69 7.43 -9.57
CA GLU A 91 -11.10 6.32 -10.43
C GLU A 91 -9.94 5.33 -10.61
N GLU A 92 -8.74 5.83 -10.88
CA GLU A 92 -7.52 5.00 -10.98
C GLU A 92 -7.22 4.29 -9.65
N LYS A 93 -7.41 4.97 -8.51
CA LYS A 93 -7.28 4.36 -7.18
C LYS A 93 -8.24 3.20 -7.00
N MET A 94 -9.50 3.40 -7.34
CA MET A 94 -10.54 2.38 -7.23
C MET A 94 -10.23 1.17 -8.13
N GLU A 95 -9.78 1.42 -9.36
CA GLU A 95 -9.37 0.35 -10.29
C GLU A 95 -8.22 -0.49 -9.71
N ILE A 96 -7.19 0.14 -9.14
CA ILE A 96 -6.07 -0.56 -8.49
C ILE A 96 -6.58 -1.45 -7.33
N ILE A 97 -7.43 -0.90 -6.47
CA ILE A 97 -7.98 -1.62 -5.31
C ILE A 97 -8.85 -2.80 -5.76
N GLU A 98 -9.73 -2.58 -6.73
CA GLU A 98 -10.64 -3.61 -7.22
C GLU A 98 -9.89 -4.73 -7.94
N ASN A 99 -8.96 -4.39 -8.83
CA ASN A 99 -8.13 -5.38 -9.52
C ASN A 99 -7.35 -6.25 -8.54
N TYR A 100 -6.81 -5.65 -7.46
CA TYR A 100 -6.14 -6.41 -6.40
C TYR A 100 -7.10 -7.37 -5.68
N LYS A 101 -8.28 -6.88 -5.27
CA LYS A 101 -9.31 -7.72 -4.63
C LYS A 101 -9.77 -8.85 -5.55
N THR A 102 -9.94 -8.60 -6.85
CA THR A 102 -10.33 -9.62 -7.84
C THR A 102 -9.27 -10.70 -7.99
N LYS A 103 -8.00 -10.32 -8.11
CA LYS A 103 -6.88 -11.28 -8.18
C LYS A 103 -6.78 -12.13 -6.92
N LEU A 104 -7.00 -11.54 -5.75
CA LEU A 104 -7.01 -12.28 -4.49
C LEU A 104 -8.14 -13.31 -4.43
N ARG A 105 -9.35 -12.97 -4.90
CA ARG A 105 -10.48 -13.92 -4.98
C ARG A 105 -10.19 -15.09 -5.93
N GLN A 106 -9.45 -14.85 -7.01
CA GLN A 106 -9.07 -15.87 -7.99
C GLN A 106 -7.93 -16.78 -7.51
N ALA A 107 -7.05 -16.26 -6.64
CA ALA A 107 -5.83 -16.92 -6.18
C ALA A 107 -5.97 -17.72 -4.86
N PHE A 108 -7.09 -18.43 -4.65
CA PHE A 108 -7.41 -19.32 -3.52
C PHE A 108 -8.15 -18.72 -2.31
N SER A 109 -8.82 -19.62 -1.57
CA SER A 109 -9.38 -19.50 -0.21
C SER A 109 -8.30 -19.06 0.80
N VAL A 110 -7.82 -17.82 0.70
CA VAL A 110 -6.85 -17.27 1.65
C VAL A 110 -7.58 -16.66 2.84
N CYS A 111 -7.28 -17.25 4.00
CA CYS A 111 -7.63 -16.76 5.33
C CYS A 111 -7.47 -15.24 5.40
N TYR A 112 -8.49 -14.52 5.90
CA TYR A 112 -8.51 -13.05 6.02
C TYR A 112 -7.27 -12.47 6.72
N SER A 113 -6.52 -13.29 7.47
CA SER A 113 -5.24 -12.96 8.08
C SER A 113 -4.12 -12.61 7.08
N CYS A 114 -4.09 -13.19 5.88
CA CYS A 114 -3.09 -12.84 4.84
C CYS A 114 -3.36 -11.48 4.17
N LEU A 115 -4.59 -10.96 4.25
CA LEU A 115 -4.92 -9.62 3.75
C LEU A 115 -4.42 -8.50 4.67
N ILE A 116 -4.11 -8.84 5.93
CA ILE A 116 -3.76 -7.90 7.00
C ILE A 116 -2.24 -7.78 7.16
N ILE A 117 -1.46 -8.74 6.65
CA ILE A 117 0.00 -8.83 6.80
C ILE A 117 0.66 -9.13 5.45
N LEU A 118 0.47 -8.24 4.48
CA LEU A 118 1.51 -8.05 3.47
C LEU A 118 2.15 -6.70 3.65
#